data_AF-A0A7K0LV98-F1
#
_entry.id   AF-A0A7K0LV98-F1
#
_cell.length_a   1.000
_cell.length_b   1.000
_cell.length_c   1.000
_cell.angle_alpha   90.00
_cell.angle_beta   90.00
_cell.angle_gamma   90.00
#
_symmetry.space_group_name_H-M   'P 1'
#
loop_
_entity.id
_entity.type
_entity.pdbx_description
1 polymer ?
#
loop_
_entity_poly.entity_id
_entity_poly.type
_entity_poly.pdbx_seq_one_letter_code
_entity_poly.pdbx_strand_id
1 'polypeptide(L)'
;MSMHDESPMRPAPRPRLGVGGIAVRLGALLVAAVVAGLIAGLMALPFVGGTGVTARNAVQNFERLPETMDTPPLPQRSQILASDGSVIATLFYQNRVEIPLQSVAPIMRQATVA
;
A
#
# COMPACT_ATOMS: atom_id res chain seq x y z
N MET A 1 15.80 83.17 15.97
CA MET A 1 15.20 82.78 14.69
C MET A 1 16.28 82.10 13.85
N SER A 2 16.62 80.84 14.18
CA SER A 2 17.70 80.10 13.52
C SER A 2 17.15 79.38 12.28
N MET A 3 17.48 79.95 11.13
CA MET A 3 17.14 79.46 9.80
C MET A 3 17.69 78.05 9.60
N HIS A 4 16.80 77.09 9.34
CA HIS A 4 17.13 75.69 9.05
C HIS A 4 17.96 75.60 7.76
N ASP A 5 19.11 74.93 7.85
CA ASP A 5 19.90 74.47 6.71
C ASP A 5 19.29 73.16 6.22
N GLU A 6 18.39 73.24 5.24
CA GLU A 6 17.91 72.08 4.49
C GLU A 6 18.82 71.87 3.27
N SER A 7 19.94 71.19 3.50
CA SER A 7 20.78 70.69 2.41
C SER A 7 19.99 69.72 1.52
N PRO A 8 19.93 69.92 0.19
CA PRO A 8 19.16 69.05 -0.69
C PRO A 8 19.76 67.64 -0.71
N MET A 9 18.92 66.64 -0.39
CA MET A 9 19.28 65.22 -0.51
C MET A 9 19.71 64.90 -1.94
N ARG A 10 20.97 64.46 -2.10
CA ARG A 10 21.46 63.95 -3.39
C ARG A 10 20.74 62.64 -3.72
N PRO A 11 20.14 62.49 -4.91
CA PRO A 11 19.53 61.24 -5.31
C PRO A 11 20.61 60.15 -5.41
N ALA A 12 20.41 59.02 -4.72
CA ALA A 12 21.31 57.88 -4.78
C ALA A 12 21.37 57.28 -6.20
N PRO A 13 22.55 56.83 -6.67
CA PRO A 13 22.66 56.14 -7.95
C PRO A 13 21.80 54.88 -7.95
N ARG A 14 20.78 54.83 -8.82
CA ARG A 14 20.00 53.61 -9.02
C ARG A 14 20.85 52.61 -9.80
N PRO A 15 20.98 51.34 -9.36
CA PRO A 15 21.70 50.34 -10.12
C PRO A 15 21.01 50.15 -11.47
N ARG A 16 21.70 50.51 -12.55
CA ARG A 16 21.21 50.33 -13.92
C ARG A 16 21.36 48.86 -14.28
N LEU A 17 20.23 48.19 -14.55
CA LEU A 17 20.22 46.78 -14.88
C LEU A 17 20.71 46.58 -16.32
N GLY A 18 22.01 46.36 -16.49
CA GLY A 18 22.59 45.99 -17.77
C GLY A 18 22.23 44.56 -18.17
N VAL A 19 22.28 44.27 -19.47
CA VAL A 19 22.00 42.94 -20.06
C VAL A 19 22.80 41.82 -19.36
N GLY A 20 24.05 42.09 -18.96
CA GLY A 20 24.86 41.15 -18.18
C GLY A 20 24.30 40.82 -16.78
N GLY A 21 23.65 41.79 -16.12
CA GLY A 21 22.99 41.56 -14.84
C GLY A 21 21.73 40.70 -14.97
N ILE A 22 21.04 40.76 -16.10
CA ILE A 22 19.90 39.89 -16.40
C ILE A 22 20.38 38.45 -16.65
N ALA A 23 21.45 38.27 -17.44
CA ALA A 23 22.01 36.96 -17.72
C ALA A 23 22.48 36.22 -16.45
N VAL A 24 23.15 36.93 -15.53
CA VAL A 24 23.58 36.35 -14.24
C VAL A 24 22.39 35.89 -13.38
N ARG A 25 21.30 36.67 -13.36
CA ARG A 25 20.09 36.31 -12.59
C ARG A 25 19.37 35.10 -13.19
N LEU A 26 19.31 34.99 -14.52
CA LEU A 26 18.75 33.82 -15.19
C LEU A 26 19.58 32.56 -14.92
N GLY A 27 20.90 32.68 -14.91
CA GLY A 27 21.79 31.58 -14.51
C GLY A 27 21.56 31.14 -13.06
N ALA A 28 21.47 32.09 -12.13
CA ALA A 28 21.16 31.80 -10.73
C ALA A 28 19.78 31.14 -10.54
N LEU A 29 18.77 31.58 -11.29
CA LEU A 29 17.43 30.99 -11.28
C LEU A 29 17.45 29.55 -11.79
N LEU A 30 18.18 29.27 -12.87
CA LEU A 30 18.33 27.91 -13.41
C LEU A 30 18.96 26.96 -12.39
N VAL A 31 20.04 27.40 -11.74
CA VAL A 31 20.70 26.60 -10.69
C VAL A 31 19.75 26.34 -9.52
N ALA A 32 19.04 27.37 -9.06
CA ALA A 32 18.06 27.23 -7.99
C ALA A 32 16.92 26.26 -8.37
N ALA A 33 16.42 26.33 -9.60
CA ALA A 33 15.37 25.45 -10.09
C ALA A 33 15.82 23.98 -10.15
N VAL A 34 17.04 23.72 -10.63
CA VAL A 34 17.61 22.36 -10.66
C VAL A 34 17.76 21.79 -9.25
N VAL A 35 18.31 22.57 -8.32
CA VAL A 35 18.50 22.13 -6.93
C VAL A 35 17.15 21.88 -6.25
N ALA A 36 16.19 22.79 -6.42
CA ALA A 36 14.84 22.62 -5.88
C ALA A 36 14.15 21.37 -6.45
N GLY A 37 14.26 21.15 -7.76
CA GLY A 37 13.72 19.96 -8.42
C GLY A 37 14.35 18.66 -7.92
N LEU A 38 15.67 18.64 -7.71
CA LEU A 38 16.36 17.47 -7.16
C LEU A 38 15.87 17.15 -5.74
N ILE A 39 15.78 18.16 -4.87
CA ILE A 39 15.29 17.98 -3.49
C ILE A 39 13.86 17.45 -3.49
N ALA A 40 12.98 18.05 -4.30
CA ALA A 40 11.60 17.60 -4.43
C ALA A 40 11.50 16.16 -4.95
N GLY A 41 12.31 15.81 -5.95
CA GLY A 41 12.37 14.44 -6.49
C GLY A 41 12.83 13.42 -5.44
N LEU A 42 13.89 13.73 -4.68
CA LEU A 42 14.40 12.87 -3.62
C LEU A 42 13.36 12.67 -2.50
N MET A 43 12.58 13.70 -2.18
CA MET A 43 11.50 13.61 -1.19
C MET A 43 10.35 12.70 -1.66
N ALA A 44 10.15 12.54 -2.97
CA ALA A 44 9.13 11.65 -3.53
C ALA A 44 9.55 10.16 -3.55
N LEU A 45 10.86 9.86 -3.49
CA LEU A 45 11.39 8.49 -3.52
C LEU A 45 10.77 7.52 -2.50
N PRO A 46 10.60 7.85 -1.21
CA PRO A 46 10.02 6.90 -0.25
C PRO A 46 8.58 6.51 -0.59
N PHE A 47 7.81 7.39 -1.23
CA PHE A 47 6.42 7.11 -1.63
C PHE A 47 6.38 6.16 -2.83
N VAL A 48 7.17 6.43 -3.86
CA VAL A 48 7.22 5.57 -5.07
C VAL A 48 7.94 4.25 -4.80
N GLY A 49 9.03 4.25 -4.04
CA GLY A 49 9.76 3.02 -3.67
C GLY A 49 9.06 2.20 -2.60
N GLY A 50 8.44 2.85 -1.61
CA GLY A 50 7.77 2.18 -0.49
C GLY A 50 6.52 1.39 -0.91
N THR A 51 5.78 1.89 -1.89
CA THR A 51 4.64 1.15 -2.47
C THR A 51 5.08 -0.15 -3.14
N GLY A 52 6.19 -0.13 -3.89
CA GLY A 52 6.77 -1.34 -4.50
C GLY A 52 7.24 -2.36 -3.46
N VAL A 53 7.90 -1.91 -2.39
CA VAL A 53 8.31 -2.79 -1.28
C VAL A 53 7.09 -3.42 -0.58
N THR A 54 6.03 -2.65 -0.39
CA THR A 54 4.78 -3.14 0.22
C THR A 54 4.11 -4.20 -0.65
N ALA A 55 4.01 -3.97 -1.96
CA ALA A 55 3.47 -4.95 -2.90
C ALA A 55 4.28 -6.26 -2.90
N ARG A 56 5.62 -6.16 -2.91
CA ARG A 56 6.51 -7.33 -2.82
C ARG A 56 6.32 -8.09 -1.51
N ASN A 57 6.20 -7.38 -0.40
CA ASN A 57 5.97 -8.00 0.91
C ASN A 57 4.62 -8.72 0.97
N ALA A 58 3.57 -8.17 0.35
CA ALA A 58 2.28 -8.83 0.26
C ALA A 58 2.37 -10.16 -0.50
N VAL A 59 3.03 -10.18 -1.66
CA VAL A 59 3.24 -11.42 -2.45
C VAL A 59 4.05 -12.45 -1.66
N GLN A 60 5.16 -12.04 -1.04
CA GLN A 60 5.98 -12.94 -0.22
C GLN A 60 5.21 -13.50 0.97
N ASN A 61 4.27 -12.73 1.54
CA ASN A 61 3.44 -13.21 2.62
C ASN A 61 2.47 -14.30 2.14
N PHE A 62 1.89 -14.16 0.94
CA PHE A 62 1.06 -15.20 0.33
C PHE A 62 1.85 -16.48 0.03
N GLU A 63 3.06 -16.36 -0.51
CA GLU A 63 3.93 -17.52 -0.79
C GLU A 63 4.42 -18.25 0.47
N ARG A 64 4.41 -17.57 1.62
CA ARG A 64 4.79 -18.15 2.92
C ARG A 64 3.64 -18.83 3.65
N LEU A 65 2.41 -18.76 3.13
CA LEU A 65 1.33 -19.55 3.71
C LEU A 65 1.67 -21.05 3.53
N PRO A 66 1.54 -21.86 4.58
CA PRO A 66 1.73 -23.30 4.45
C PRO A 66 0.72 -23.87 3.44
N GLU A 67 1.21 -24.68 2.49
CA GLU A 67 0.37 -25.34 1.47
C GLU A 67 -0.71 -26.24 2.09
N THR A 68 -0.51 -26.64 3.34
CA THR A 68 -1.45 -27.41 4.14
C THR A 68 -1.92 -26.54 5.30
N MET A 69 -3.02 -25.82 5.10
CA MET A 69 -3.84 -25.35 6.22
C MET A 69 -4.14 -26.58 7.08
N ASP A 70 -3.70 -26.57 8.34
CA ASP A 70 -4.11 -27.59 9.31
C ASP A 70 -5.63 -27.65 9.26
N THR A 71 -6.15 -28.69 8.62
CA THR A 71 -7.57 -28.99 8.60
C THR A 71 -7.73 -30.02 9.70
N PRO A 72 -7.91 -29.61 10.97
CA PRO A 72 -8.25 -30.56 12.00
C PRO A 72 -9.45 -31.36 11.48
N PRO A 73 -9.47 -32.69 11.67
CA PRO A 73 -10.56 -33.52 11.19
C PRO A 73 -11.88 -32.91 11.66
N LEU A 74 -12.82 -32.73 10.72
CA LEU A 74 -14.10 -32.11 11.02
C LEU A 74 -14.77 -32.86 12.18
N PRO A 75 -15.39 -32.18 13.15
CA PRO A 75 -16.13 -32.85 14.20
C PRO A 75 -17.23 -33.71 13.57
N GLN A 76 -17.06 -35.04 13.68
CA GLN A 76 -18.01 -36.00 13.13
C GLN A 76 -19.19 -36.17 14.09
N ARG A 77 -20.39 -36.37 13.52
CA ARG A 77 -21.61 -36.65 14.28
C ARG A 77 -21.44 -37.90 15.15
N SER A 78 -21.89 -37.84 16.39
CA SER A 78 -21.94 -39.00 17.29
C SER A 78 -23.32 -39.64 17.24
N GLN A 79 -23.40 -40.97 17.20
CA GLN A 79 -24.65 -41.72 17.18
C GLN A 79 -24.84 -42.46 18.50
N ILE A 80 -26.00 -42.32 19.12
CA ILE A 80 -26.44 -43.10 20.27
C ILE A 80 -27.21 -44.30 19.73
N LEU A 81 -26.73 -45.51 20.04
CA LEU A 81 -27.30 -46.77 19.57
C LEU A 81 -28.04 -47.49 20.71
N ALA A 82 -29.17 -48.11 20.40
CA ALA A 82 -29.85 -49.06 21.29
C ALA A 82 -29.09 -50.40 21.32
N SER A 83 -29.45 -51.28 22.26
CA SER A 83 -28.82 -52.61 22.41
C SER A 83 -29.02 -53.52 21.19
N ASP A 84 -30.02 -53.25 20.36
CA ASP A 84 -30.29 -53.93 19.09
C ASP A 84 -29.55 -53.30 17.88
N GLY A 85 -28.79 -52.22 18.10
CA GLY A 85 -28.07 -51.48 17.06
C GLY A 85 -28.89 -50.41 16.34
N SER A 86 -30.16 -50.18 16.71
CA SER A 86 -30.96 -49.09 16.14
C SER A 86 -30.50 -47.72 16.65
N VAL A 87 -30.60 -46.67 15.81
CA VAL A 87 -30.16 -45.31 16.16
C VAL A 87 -31.24 -44.61 16.99
N ILE A 88 -30.90 -44.24 18.23
CA ILE A 88 -31.78 -43.49 19.15
C ILE A 88 -31.67 -41.98 18.87
N ALA A 89 -30.44 -41.48 18.72
CA ALA A 89 -30.20 -40.06 18.51
C ALA A 89 -28.87 -39.81 17.78
N THR A 90 -28.80 -38.70 17.03
CA THR A 90 -27.58 -38.20 16.42
C THR A 90 -27.24 -36.83 17.00
N LEU A 91 -26.07 -36.71 17.61
CA LEU A 91 -25.56 -35.47 18.19
C LEU A 91 -24.60 -34.80 17.21
N PHE A 92 -24.86 -33.53 16.88
CA PHE A 92 -23.99 -32.73 16.02
C PHE A 92 -24.10 -31.25 16.38
N TYR A 93 -22.97 -30.53 16.28
CA TYR A 93 -22.97 -29.07 16.26
C TYR A 93 -23.27 -28.53 14.86
N GLN A 94 -22.74 -29.22 13.84
CA GLN A 94 -23.00 -28.96 12.43
C GLN A 94 -23.27 -30.28 11.72
N ASN A 95 -24.29 -30.33 10.88
CA ASN A 95 -24.63 -31.52 10.11
C ASN A 95 -23.71 -31.63 8.88
N ARG A 96 -22.46 -32.04 9.10
CA ARG A 96 -21.47 -32.27 8.03
C ARG A 96 -21.13 -33.76 7.95
N VAL A 97 -21.02 -34.28 6.73
CA VAL A 97 -20.57 -35.65 6.44
C VAL A 97 -19.33 -35.56 5.59
N GLU A 98 -18.22 -36.10 6.08
CA GLU A 98 -16.95 -36.14 5.35
C GLU A 98 -16.97 -37.31 4.36
N ILE A 99 -16.83 -37.00 3.07
CA ILE A 99 -16.72 -37.99 2.01
C ILE A 99 -15.53 -37.64 1.11
N PRO A 100 -14.77 -38.64 0.61
CA PRO A 100 -13.67 -38.38 -0.30
C PRO A 100 -14.22 -37.87 -1.65
N LEU A 101 -13.44 -37.04 -2.36
CA LEU A 101 -13.89 -36.37 -3.60
C LEU A 101 -14.37 -37.35 -4.69
N GLN A 102 -13.77 -38.54 -4.73
CA GLN A 102 -14.16 -39.65 -5.62
C GLN A 102 -15.59 -40.18 -5.35
N SER A 103 -16.14 -39.97 -4.16
CA SER A 103 -17.53 -40.29 -3.82
C SER A 103 -18.52 -39.18 -4.21
N VAL A 104 -18.03 -38.04 -4.72
CA VAL A 104 -18.89 -36.94 -5.22
C VAL A 104 -19.20 -37.17 -6.70
N ALA A 105 -20.48 -37.06 -7.05
CA ALA A 105 -20.96 -37.23 -8.41
C ALA A 105 -20.17 -36.33 -9.41
N PRO A 106 -19.74 -36.85 -10.58
CA PRO A 106 -18.96 -36.08 -11.55
C PRO A 106 -19.61 -34.76 -11.96
N ILE A 107 -20.94 -34.74 -12.11
CA ILE A 107 -21.72 -33.54 -12.45
C ILE A 107 -21.63 -32.46 -11.38
N MET A 108 -21.62 -32.84 -10.09
CA MET A 108 -21.49 -31.90 -8.98
C MET A 108 -20.07 -31.30 -8.92
N ARG A 109 -19.04 -32.12 -9.23
CA ARG A 109 -17.66 -31.65 -9.33
C ARG A 109 -17.50 -30.62 -10.45
N GLN A 110 -18.07 -30.90 -11.63
CA GLN A 110 -18.06 -29.97 -12.76
C GLN A 110 -18.80 -28.67 -12.46
N ALA A 111 -19.99 -28.74 -11.85
CA ALA A 111 -20.79 -27.56 -11.52
C ALA A 111 -20.13 -26.62 -10.49
N THR A 112 -19.24 -27.13 -9.64
CA THR A 112 -18.55 -26.33 -8.62
C THR A 112 -17.30 -25.62 -9.17
N VAL A 113 -16.66 -26.21 -10.19
CA VAL A 113 -15.41 -25.70 -10.78
C VAL A 113 -15.67 -24.75 -11.97
N ALA A 114 -16.78 -24.94 -12.67
CA ALA A 114 -17.14 -24.21 -13.90
C ALA A 114 -17.52 -22.74 -13.67
#